data_AF-Q6Z9S3-F1
#
_entry.id   AF-Q6Z9S3-F1
#
_cell.length_a   1.000
_cell.length_b   1.000
_cell.length_c   1.000
_cell.angle_alpha   90.00
_cell.angle_beta   90.00
_cell.angle_gamma   90.00
#
_symmetry.space_group_name_H-M   'P 1'
#
loop_
_entity.id
_entity.type
_entity.pdbx_description
1 polymer ?
#
loop_
_entity_poly.entity_id
_entity_poly.type
_entity_poly.pdbx_seq_one_letter_code
_entity_poly.pdbx_strand_id
1 'polypeptide(L)'
;MGSTRLLVLLAAASLLLATAVPAARAQEETDHEEEFTYISGDEKGPEHWGKLKPEWAQCGAGEMQSPIDLSHERVKLVRDLGYLDDSYRAAEASIVNRGHDIMVRFDGDAGSVVINGTAYYLRQLHWHSPTEHSVDGRRYDMELHMVHESAEKKAAVIGLLYEVGRPDRFLQKMEPYLKMIADKEGRLARRGWSGRLSRGFAPCRGISSTFSGKLCMMKWRTTRGPFRR
;
A
#
# COMPACT_ATOMS: atom_id res chain seq x y z
N MET A 1 8.16 -67.20 -1.86
CA MET A 1 7.39 -66.42 -0.86
C MET A 1 8.08 -65.06 -0.68
N GLY A 2 7.68 -64.02 -1.42
CA GLY A 2 8.40 -62.74 -1.33
C GLY A 2 7.88 -61.58 -2.18
N SER A 3 6.56 -61.47 -2.42
CA SER A 3 6.03 -60.40 -3.29
C SER A 3 4.72 -59.77 -2.80
N THR A 4 4.46 -59.77 -1.48
CA THR A 4 3.24 -59.15 -0.91
C THR A 4 3.50 -58.15 0.21
N ARG A 5 4.76 -57.90 0.59
CA ARG A 5 5.10 -56.89 1.62
C ARG A 5 5.51 -55.52 1.09
N LEU A 6 5.68 -55.36 -0.23
CA LEU A 6 6.16 -54.11 -0.82
C LEU A 6 5.04 -53.12 -1.19
N LEU A 7 3.79 -53.59 -1.32
CA LEU A 7 2.66 -52.77 -1.75
C LEU A 7 1.95 -52.02 -0.61
N VAL A 8 2.22 -52.35 0.66
CA VAL A 8 1.58 -51.67 1.81
C VAL A 8 2.35 -50.41 2.25
N LEU A 9 3.60 -50.23 1.81
CA LEU A 9 4.42 -49.07 2.19
C LEU A 9 4.30 -47.86 1.25
N LEU A 10 3.66 -47.99 0.09
CA LEU A 10 3.52 -46.88 -0.87
C LEU A 10 2.19 -46.11 -0.74
N ALA A 11 1.25 -46.57 0.08
CA ALA A 11 -0.04 -45.90 0.27
C ALA A 11 -0.07 -44.91 1.46
N ALA A 12 1.01 -44.80 2.25
CA ALA A 12 1.03 -43.99 3.48
C ALA A 12 1.80 -42.66 3.37
N ALA A 13 2.29 -42.27 2.18
CA ALA A 13 3.16 -41.09 2.03
C ALA A 13 2.53 -39.92 1.25
N SER A 14 1.24 -39.97 0.93
CA SER A 14 0.59 -38.94 0.10
C SER A 14 -0.30 -37.97 0.88
N LEU A 15 -0.19 -37.93 2.21
CA LEU A 15 -0.97 -37.01 3.04
C LEU A 15 -0.04 -35.95 3.65
N LEU A 16 -0.29 -34.69 3.24
CA LEU A 16 0.16 -33.43 3.85
C LEU A 16 1.57 -32.92 3.49
N LEU A 17 1.73 -32.50 2.23
CA LEU A 17 2.43 -31.23 1.97
C LEU A 17 1.45 -30.27 1.28
N ALA A 18 0.43 -29.85 2.01
CA ALA A 18 -0.12 -28.51 1.80
C ALA A 18 0.91 -27.55 2.41
N THR A 19 1.91 -27.15 1.61
CA THR A 19 2.75 -26.02 1.96
C THR A 19 1.81 -24.82 2.11
N ALA A 20 1.54 -24.45 3.35
CA ALA A 20 0.84 -23.21 3.65
C ALA A 20 1.72 -22.08 3.11
N VAL A 21 1.39 -21.59 1.91
CA VAL A 21 1.91 -20.32 1.42
C VAL A 21 1.54 -19.31 2.50
N PRO A 22 2.52 -18.67 3.16
CA PRO A 22 2.21 -17.68 4.18
C PRO A 22 1.35 -16.60 3.52
N ALA A 23 0.09 -16.50 3.94
CA ALA A 23 -0.77 -15.40 3.54
C ALA A 23 -0.05 -14.11 3.97
N ALA A 24 0.31 -13.28 2.99
CA ALA A 24 1.02 -12.04 3.22
C ALA A 24 0.22 -11.17 4.19
N ARG A 25 0.74 -10.98 5.42
CA ARG A 25 0.06 -10.17 6.41
C ARG A 25 0.15 -8.69 6.07
N ALA A 26 -0.95 -7.97 6.19
CA ALA A 26 -1.02 -6.53 6.25
C ALA A 26 -0.17 -6.12 7.42
N GLN A 27 0.88 -5.42 7.05
CA GLN A 27 1.97 -5.11 7.94
C GLN A 27 1.95 -3.62 8.18
N GLU A 28 2.52 -3.21 9.29
CA GLU A 28 2.65 -1.81 9.68
C GLU A 28 3.99 -1.28 9.13
N GLU A 29 3.99 -0.05 8.66
CA GLU A 29 5.25 0.68 8.40
C GLU A 29 5.90 1.07 9.72
N THR A 30 7.20 1.32 9.69
CA THR A 30 7.97 1.65 10.89
C THR A 30 7.63 3.08 11.30
N ASP A 31 7.13 3.31 12.51
CA ASP A 31 6.70 4.66 12.94
C ASP A 31 7.86 5.59 13.35
N HIS A 32 9.11 5.13 13.27
CA HIS A 32 10.29 5.86 13.77
C HIS A 32 11.32 6.13 12.67
N GLU A 33 11.57 7.41 12.38
CA GLU A 33 12.53 7.85 11.36
C GLU A 33 14.00 7.54 11.66
N GLU A 34 14.39 7.42 12.93
CA GLU A 34 15.81 7.30 13.30
C GLU A 34 16.46 5.99 12.83
N GLU A 35 15.62 5.04 12.39
CA GLU A 35 16.03 3.69 12.05
C GLU A 35 16.47 3.52 10.59
N PHE A 36 16.07 4.44 9.68
CA PHE A 36 16.37 4.37 8.25
C PHE A 36 16.36 5.76 7.58
N THR A 37 17.01 5.90 6.43
CA THR A 37 16.99 7.15 5.64
C THR A 37 16.62 6.87 4.18
N TYR A 38 16.14 7.91 3.47
CA TYR A 38 15.91 7.87 2.02
C TYR A 38 17.12 8.36 1.20
N ILE A 39 18.23 8.69 1.85
CA ILE A 39 19.41 9.24 1.17
C ILE A 39 20.16 8.07 0.53
N SER A 40 20.22 8.07 -0.81
CA SER A 40 20.95 7.05 -1.55
C SER A 40 22.44 7.09 -1.21
N GLY A 41 23.02 5.92 -0.94
CA GLY A 41 24.43 5.77 -0.56
C GLY A 41 24.75 6.00 0.92
N ASP A 42 23.78 6.43 1.72
CA ASP A 42 23.91 6.51 3.19
C ASP A 42 23.96 5.10 3.81
N GLU A 43 24.62 4.94 4.96
CA GLU A 43 24.69 3.64 5.66
C GLU A 43 23.31 3.10 6.05
N LYS A 44 22.34 4.00 6.30
CA LYS A 44 20.93 3.69 6.57
C LYS A 44 20.03 3.91 5.35
N GLY A 45 20.61 4.08 4.17
CA GLY A 45 19.92 4.34 2.91
C GLY A 45 19.18 3.11 2.34
N PRO A 46 18.33 3.31 1.30
CA PRO A 46 17.48 2.27 0.73
C PRO A 46 18.21 1.02 0.24
N GLU A 47 19.46 1.15 -0.18
CA GLU A 47 20.31 0.05 -0.62
C GLU A 47 20.70 -0.89 0.53
N HIS A 48 20.61 -0.41 1.78
CA HIS A 48 21.09 -1.08 2.98
C HIS A 48 19.97 -1.56 3.93
N TRP A 49 18.71 -1.16 3.73
CA TRP A 49 17.61 -1.47 4.64
C TRP A 49 17.47 -2.95 5.00
N GLY A 50 17.68 -3.85 4.05
CA GLY A 50 17.63 -5.30 4.30
C GLY A 50 18.69 -5.83 5.26
N LYS A 51 19.73 -5.04 5.56
CA LYS A 51 20.82 -5.38 6.46
C LYS A 51 20.70 -4.68 7.82
N LEU A 52 19.83 -3.69 7.95
CA LEU A 52 19.70 -2.90 9.18
C LEU A 52 19.06 -3.71 10.31
N LYS A 53 18.07 -4.54 9.98
CA LYS A 53 17.36 -5.39 10.95
C LYS A 53 16.96 -6.74 10.36
N PRO A 54 16.97 -7.83 11.15
CA PRO A 54 16.51 -9.14 10.70
C PRO A 54 15.08 -9.12 10.14
N GLU A 55 14.18 -8.33 10.75
CA GLU A 55 12.78 -8.23 10.32
C GLU A 55 12.64 -7.53 8.96
N TRP A 56 13.65 -6.78 8.52
CA TRP A 56 13.66 -6.06 7.25
C TRP A 56 14.41 -6.78 6.13
N ALA A 57 14.91 -8.00 6.38
CA ALA A 57 15.71 -8.76 5.41
C ALA A 57 15.10 -8.82 4.00
N GLN A 58 13.77 -8.86 3.92
CA GLN A 58 13.04 -8.91 2.66
C GLN A 58 13.15 -7.62 1.82
N CYS A 59 13.49 -6.46 2.41
CA CYS A 59 13.81 -5.24 1.67
C CYS A 59 15.04 -5.39 0.77
N GLY A 60 15.94 -6.33 1.09
CA GLY A 60 17.13 -6.64 0.28
C GLY A 60 17.07 -7.98 -0.45
N ALA A 61 16.41 -8.98 0.13
CA ALA A 61 16.36 -10.35 -0.41
C ALA A 61 15.06 -10.69 -1.16
N GLY A 62 14.01 -9.86 -1.06
CA GLY A 62 12.73 -10.16 -1.67
C GLY A 62 12.72 -9.93 -3.19
N GLU A 63 12.06 -10.81 -3.94
CA GLU A 63 11.98 -10.74 -5.41
C GLU A 63 10.73 -10.00 -5.93
N MET A 64 9.77 -9.74 -5.05
CA MET A 64 8.51 -9.06 -5.36
C MET A 64 8.40 -7.74 -4.58
N GLN A 65 9.47 -6.94 -4.59
CA GLN A 65 9.45 -5.61 -4.00
C GLN A 65 8.69 -4.63 -4.90
N SER A 66 8.30 -3.50 -4.32
CA SER A 66 7.97 -2.34 -5.13
C SER A 66 8.54 -1.08 -4.46
N PRO A 67 8.59 0.05 -5.16
CA PRO A 67 7.92 0.38 -6.41
C PRO A 67 8.47 -0.36 -7.63
N ILE A 68 7.69 -0.34 -8.72
CA ILE A 68 8.09 -0.84 -10.03
C ILE A 68 7.79 0.18 -11.11
N ASP A 69 8.42 0.02 -12.27
CA ASP A 69 8.04 0.73 -13.48
C ASP A 69 6.87 0.03 -14.19
N LEU A 70 5.75 0.73 -14.29
CA LEU A 70 4.57 0.33 -15.04
C LEU A 70 4.73 0.70 -16.52
N SER A 71 5.36 -0.21 -17.28
CA SER A 71 5.56 -0.03 -18.71
C SER A 71 4.42 -0.62 -19.54
N HIS A 72 3.91 0.15 -20.50
CA HIS A 72 2.91 -0.30 -21.46
C HIS A 72 3.35 -1.53 -22.27
N GLU A 73 4.65 -1.77 -22.42
CA GLU A 73 5.22 -2.92 -23.13
C GLU A 73 5.12 -4.22 -22.32
N ARG A 74 5.09 -4.12 -20.98
CA ARG A 74 5.13 -5.28 -20.06
C ARG A 74 3.77 -5.59 -19.44
N VAL A 75 2.77 -4.72 -19.59
CA VAL A 75 1.43 -4.94 -19.06
C VAL A 75 0.62 -5.89 -19.94
N LYS A 76 -0.23 -6.69 -19.30
CA LYS A 76 -1.25 -7.49 -19.98
C LYS A 76 -2.61 -6.94 -19.61
N LEU A 77 -3.43 -6.64 -20.63
CA LEU A 77 -4.81 -6.23 -20.41
C LEU A 77 -5.63 -7.44 -19.96
N VAL A 78 -6.12 -7.41 -18.73
CA VAL A 78 -7.03 -8.42 -18.18
C VAL A 78 -8.42 -7.81 -18.07
N ARG A 79 -9.27 -8.08 -19.07
CA ARG A 79 -10.59 -7.42 -19.21
C ARG A 79 -11.61 -7.89 -18.17
N ASP A 80 -11.42 -9.09 -17.63
CA ASP A 80 -12.35 -9.72 -16.69
C ASP A 80 -12.21 -9.20 -15.24
N LEU A 81 -11.23 -8.32 -14.98
CA LEU A 81 -11.07 -7.70 -13.65
C LEU A 81 -12.20 -6.73 -13.29
N GLY A 82 -12.93 -6.21 -14.30
CA GLY A 82 -14.02 -5.27 -14.08
C GLY A 82 -13.56 -3.92 -13.51
N TYR A 83 -14.53 -3.18 -12.93
CA TYR A 83 -14.25 -1.96 -12.17
C TYR A 83 -13.93 -2.32 -10.72
N LEU A 84 -13.13 -1.49 -10.07
CA LEU A 84 -12.91 -1.60 -8.63
C LEU A 84 -14.23 -1.45 -7.88
N ASP A 85 -14.63 -2.49 -7.14
CA ASP A 85 -15.84 -2.47 -6.30
C ASP A 85 -15.50 -1.81 -4.96
N ASP A 86 -15.76 -0.50 -4.86
CA ASP A 86 -15.48 0.32 -3.68
C ASP A 86 -16.74 0.79 -2.94
N SER A 87 -16.65 0.84 -1.61
CA SER A 87 -17.73 1.25 -0.72
C SER A 87 -17.28 2.27 0.34
N TYR A 88 -16.41 3.21 -0.05
CA TYR A 88 -15.83 4.17 0.89
C TYR A 88 -16.86 5.11 1.53
N ARG A 89 -16.67 5.38 2.82
CA ARG A 89 -17.54 6.25 3.63
C ARG A 89 -16.71 7.16 4.54
N ALA A 90 -17.37 8.19 5.04
CA ALA A 90 -16.80 9.11 6.01
C ALA A 90 -16.53 8.37 7.33
N ALA A 91 -15.39 8.61 7.96
CA ALA A 91 -15.00 7.97 9.22
C ALA A 91 -14.16 8.91 10.08
N GLU A 92 -14.05 8.63 11.38
CA GLU A 92 -13.10 9.33 12.22
C GLU A 92 -11.66 9.00 11.82
N ALA A 93 -10.81 10.02 11.79
CA ALA A 93 -9.44 9.89 11.34
C ALA A 93 -8.49 10.84 12.07
N SER A 94 -7.22 10.44 12.11
CA SER A 94 -6.15 11.22 12.70
C SER A 94 -5.08 11.47 11.63
N ILE A 95 -4.59 12.71 11.55
CA ILE A 95 -3.44 13.04 10.70
C ILE A 95 -2.19 12.97 11.55
N VAL A 96 -1.19 12.24 11.06
CA VAL A 96 0.04 11.89 11.75
C VAL A 96 1.21 12.27 10.86
N ASN A 97 2.13 13.08 11.39
CA ASN A 97 3.44 13.23 10.80
C ASN A 97 4.35 12.16 11.42
N ARG A 98 4.68 11.12 10.65
CA ARG A 98 5.58 10.04 11.08
C ARG A 98 7.05 10.36 10.81
N GLY A 99 7.28 11.61 10.42
CA GLY A 99 8.54 12.17 9.98
C GLY A 99 8.84 11.80 8.52
N HIS A 100 8.79 10.50 8.18
CA HIS A 100 9.16 10.03 6.85
C HIS A 100 8.04 10.19 5.81
N ASP A 101 6.81 10.35 6.29
CA ASP A 101 5.64 10.71 5.52
C ASP A 101 4.54 11.38 6.37
N ILE A 102 3.50 11.83 5.68
CA ILE A 102 2.24 12.25 6.30
C ILE A 102 1.22 11.13 6.11
N MET A 103 0.64 10.67 7.21
CA MET A 103 -0.38 9.63 7.22
C MET A 103 -1.74 10.19 7.67
N VAL A 104 -2.83 9.74 7.05
CA VAL A 104 -4.17 9.76 7.62
C VAL A 104 -4.51 8.35 8.10
N ARG A 105 -4.66 8.16 9.41
CA ARG A 105 -5.11 6.90 10.00
C ARG A 105 -6.61 6.96 10.24
N PHE A 106 -7.36 5.93 9.80
CA PHE A 106 -8.79 5.81 10.10
C PHE A 106 -8.99 5.04 11.40
N ASP A 107 -9.62 5.69 12.38
CA ASP A 107 -9.98 5.10 13.67
C ASP A 107 -11.41 4.50 13.63
N GLY A 108 -12.21 4.89 12.62
CA GLY A 108 -13.54 4.32 12.33
C GLY A 108 -13.59 3.51 11.02
N ASP A 109 -14.79 3.04 10.66
CA ASP A 109 -15.02 2.30 9.43
C ASP A 109 -15.09 3.24 8.21
N ALA A 110 -13.98 3.34 7.47
CA ALA A 110 -13.86 4.15 6.26
C ALA A 110 -14.38 3.45 4.99
N GLY A 111 -14.98 2.26 5.11
CA GLY A 111 -15.39 1.41 4.00
C GLY A 111 -14.27 0.50 3.49
N SER A 112 -14.50 -0.11 2.34
CA SER A 112 -13.63 -1.16 1.81
C SER A 112 -13.63 -1.21 0.29
N VAL A 113 -12.73 -2.02 -0.25
CA VAL A 113 -12.77 -2.53 -1.62
C VAL A 113 -12.94 -4.04 -1.61
N VAL A 114 -13.63 -4.57 -2.62
CA VAL A 114 -13.77 -6.02 -2.83
C VAL A 114 -12.87 -6.46 -3.98
N ILE A 115 -11.99 -7.42 -3.71
CA ILE A 115 -11.08 -8.01 -4.68
C ILE A 115 -11.31 -9.52 -4.67
N ASN A 116 -11.75 -10.10 -5.79
CA ASN A 116 -12.04 -11.53 -5.92
C ASN A 116 -12.93 -12.06 -4.76
N GLY A 117 -14.00 -11.33 -4.43
CA GLY A 117 -14.92 -11.68 -3.34
C GLY A 117 -14.39 -11.44 -1.92
N THR A 118 -13.15 -10.99 -1.76
CA THR A 118 -12.57 -10.67 -0.45
C THR A 118 -12.64 -9.17 -0.19
N ALA A 119 -13.21 -8.79 0.96
CA ALA A 119 -13.25 -7.40 1.39
C ALA A 119 -11.93 -6.99 2.05
N TYR A 120 -11.40 -5.84 1.64
CA TYR A 120 -10.23 -5.17 2.20
C TYR A 120 -10.64 -3.79 2.72
N TYR A 121 -10.61 -3.62 4.03
CA TYR A 121 -11.05 -2.39 4.71
C TYR A 121 -9.96 -1.34 4.69
N LEU A 122 -10.30 -0.10 4.35
CA LEU A 122 -9.36 1.02 4.32
C LEU A 122 -8.87 1.34 5.74
N ARG A 123 -7.55 1.36 5.93
CA ARG A 123 -6.91 1.60 7.24
C ARG A 123 -6.18 2.92 7.31
N GLN A 124 -5.44 3.24 6.26
CA GLN A 124 -4.65 4.47 6.24
C GLN A 124 -4.38 4.98 4.82
N LEU A 125 -4.13 6.28 4.74
CA LEU A 125 -3.62 6.97 3.57
C LEU A 125 -2.24 7.50 3.90
N HIS A 126 -1.29 7.47 2.97
CA HIS A 126 -0.06 8.24 3.11
C HIS A 126 0.47 8.71 1.75
N TRP A 127 1.33 9.72 1.78
CA TRP A 127 1.85 10.35 0.57
C TRP A 127 3.37 10.24 0.46
N HIS A 128 3.84 9.97 -0.75
CA HIS A 128 5.23 10.05 -1.15
C HIS A 128 5.41 11.18 -2.16
N SER A 129 6.50 11.92 -2.05
CA SER A 129 6.89 12.97 -3.00
C SER A 129 8.39 12.85 -3.28
N PRO A 130 8.83 12.65 -4.55
CA PRO A 130 8.01 12.41 -5.75
C PRO A 130 7.29 11.04 -5.72
N THR A 131 6.66 10.61 -6.82
CA THR A 131 6.11 9.24 -6.90
C THR A 131 7.19 8.19 -6.71
N GLU A 132 6.83 7.08 -6.06
CA GLU A 132 7.68 5.90 -5.93
C GLU A 132 7.62 5.09 -7.24
N HIS A 133 6.40 4.83 -7.74
CA HIS A 133 6.20 4.17 -9.03
C HIS A 133 6.49 5.11 -10.20
N SER A 134 6.88 4.53 -11.32
CA SER A 134 6.96 5.20 -12.61
C SER A 134 5.99 4.58 -13.61
N VAL A 135 5.62 5.37 -14.61
CA VAL A 135 4.83 4.91 -15.78
C VAL A 135 5.67 5.19 -17.00
N ASP A 136 6.04 4.14 -17.73
CA ASP A 136 6.96 4.23 -18.87
C ASP A 136 8.25 5.02 -18.55
N GLY A 137 8.83 4.75 -17.37
CA GLY A 137 10.02 5.42 -16.86
C GLY A 137 9.79 6.84 -16.31
N ARG A 138 8.60 7.41 -16.45
CA ARG A 138 8.26 8.74 -15.95
C ARG A 138 7.75 8.67 -14.50
N ARG A 139 8.36 9.45 -13.61
CA ARG A 139 7.84 9.76 -12.27
C ARG A 139 6.96 11.00 -12.30
N TYR A 140 5.98 11.07 -11.40
CA TYR A 140 5.11 12.23 -11.22
C TYR A 140 5.43 12.92 -9.89
N ASP A 141 4.69 13.99 -9.59
CA ASP A 141 5.03 14.91 -8.50
C ASP A 141 4.72 14.35 -7.11
N MET A 142 3.70 13.49 -6.98
CA MET A 142 3.33 12.89 -5.70
C MET A 142 2.54 11.59 -5.91
N GLU A 143 2.65 10.65 -4.98
CA GLU A 143 1.90 9.40 -4.96
C GLU A 143 1.15 9.24 -3.64
N LEU A 144 -0.15 8.94 -3.70
CA LEU A 144 -0.95 8.55 -2.55
C LEU A 144 -1.07 7.03 -2.51
N HIS A 145 -0.77 6.43 -1.36
CA HIS A 145 -1.08 5.03 -1.08
C HIS A 145 -2.30 4.95 -0.18
N MET A 146 -3.32 4.22 -0.63
CA MET A 146 -4.48 3.85 0.16
C MET A 146 -4.31 2.39 0.62
N VAL A 147 -3.99 2.19 1.89
CA VAL A 147 -3.67 0.87 2.44
C VAL A 147 -4.92 0.24 3.05
N HIS A 148 -5.24 -0.97 2.57
CA HIS A 148 -6.39 -1.75 2.99
C HIS A 148 -5.95 -3.07 3.61
N GLU A 149 -6.77 -3.60 4.51
CA GLU A 149 -6.53 -4.87 5.20
C GLU A 149 -7.79 -5.75 5.21
N SER A 150 -7.66 -7.03 4.85
CA SER A 150 -8.75 -8.02 4.95
C SER A 150 -8.91 -8.58 6.36
N ALA A 151 -10.00 -9.32 6.61
CA ALA A 151 -10.22 -10.01 7.88
C ALA A 151 -9.10 -11.03 8.21
N GLU A 152 -8.50 -11.63 7.20
CA GLU A 152 -7.35 -12.54 7.33
C GLU A 152 -6.01 -11.80 7.50
N LYS A 153 -6.07 -10.48 7.71
CA LYS A 153 -4.90 -9.61 7.74
C LYS A 153 -4.15 -9.65 6.42
N LYS A 154 -4.76 -9.70 5.23
CA LYS A 154 -4.03 -9.53 3.96
C LYS A 154 -4.04 -8.07 3.54
N ALA A 155 -2.96 -7.54 2.98
CA ALA A 155 -2.88 -6.15 2.54
C ALA A 155 -3.19 -5.97 1.06
N ALA A 156 -3.95 -4.92 0.73
CA ALA A 156 -4.09 -4.42 -0.64
C ALA A 156 -3.88 -2.89 -0.64
N VAL A 157 -3.04 -2.40 -1.54
CA VAL A 157 -2.73 -0.97 -1.65
C VAL A 157 -3.23 -0.45 -2.98
N ILE A 158 -3.93 0.70 -2.95
CA ILE A 158 -4.28 1.45 -4.15
C ILE A 158 -3.38 2.68 -4.23
N GLY A 159 -2.57 2.77 -5.28
CA GLY A 159 -1.71 3.92 -5.58
C GLY A 159 -2.42 4.93 -6.49
N LEU A 160 -2.37 6.23 -6.17
CA LEU A 160 -2.83 7.33 -7.01
C LEU A 160 -1.67 8.29 -7.30
N LEU A 161 -1.30 8.44 -8.57
CA LEU A 161 -0.26 9.38 -9.02
C LEU A 161 -0.86 10.78 -9.25
N TYR A 162 -0.14 11.82 -8.83
CA TYR A 162 -0.49 13.23 -8.99
C TYR A 162 0.50 13.95 -9.89
N GLU A 163 -0.02 14.78 -10.78
CA GLU A 163 0.73 15.80 -11.51
C GLU A 163 0.30 17.19 -11.01
N VAL A 164 1.26 18.11 -10.83
CA VAL A 164 1.01 19.49 -10.40
C VAL A 164 0.07 20.17 -11.40
N GLY A 165 -0.98 20.78 -10.87
CA GLY A 165 -2.00 21.43 -11.68
C GLY A 165 -3.05 22.11 -10.80
N ARG A 166 -4.33 21.88 -11.13
CA ARG A 166 -5.44 22.44 -10.36
C ARG A 166 -5.44 21.91 -8.92
N PRO A 167 -5.79 22.70 -7.90
CA PRO A 167 -5.84 22.24 -6.51
C PRO A 167 -6.78 21.04 -6.27
N ASP A 168 -6.34 20.04 -5.52
CA ASP A 168 -7.17 18.89 -5.12
C ASP A 168 -8.08 19.27 -3.96
N ARG A 169 -9.37 18.93 -4.06
CA ARG A 169 -10.35 19.30 -3.03
C ARG A 169 -10.12 18.57 -1.71
N PHE A 170 -9.59 17.36 -1.75
CA PHE A 170 -9.24 16.59 -0.56
C PHE A 170 -7.97 17.19 0.07
N LEU A 171 -6.92 17.47 -0.71
CA LEU A 171 -5.70 18.11 -0.19
C LEU A 171 -5.99 19.51 0.40
N GLN A 172 -6.83 20.33 -0.25
CA GLN A 172 -7.24 21.64 0.28
C GLN A 172 -7.94 21.54 1.64
N LYS A 173 -8.77 20.50 1.85
CA LYS A 173 -9.39 20.27 3.16
C LYS A 173 -8.37 19.87 4.22
N MET A 174 -7.27 19.24 3.82
CA MET A 174 -6.20 18.84 4.73
C MET A 174 -5.22 19.96 5.06
N GLU A 175 -5.08 20.98 4.20
CA GLU A 175 -4.07 22.04 4.32
C GLU A 175 -3.95 22.67 5.73
N PRO A 176 -5.04 23.02 6.44
CA PRO A 176 -4.92 23.59 7.78
C PRO A 176 -4.25 22.62 8.78
N TYR A 177 -4.53 21.32 8.65
CA TYR A 177 -3.95 20.29 9.51
C TYR A 177 -2.51 19.99 9.14
N LEU A 178 -2.20 19.99 7.84
CA LEU A 178 -0.82 19.88 7.36
C LEU A 178 0.04 21.00 7.97
N LYS A 179 -0.45 22.25 7.97
CA LYS A 179 0.22 23.38 8.65
C LYS A 179 0.37 23.16 10.15
N MET A 180 -0.59 22.50 10.81
CA MET A 180 -0.49 22.22 12.25
C MET A 180 0.58 21.17 12.60
N ILE A 181 0.85 20.22 11.69
CA ILE A 181 1.81 19.12 11.91
C ILE A 181 3.17 19.35 11.23
N ALA A 182 3.29 20.38 10.39
CA ALA A 182 4.51 20.70 9.65
C ALA A 182 5.71 21.01 10.57
N ASP A 183 5.47 21.63 11.73
CA ASP A 183 6.54 22.12 12.60
C ASP A 183 6.85 21.18 13.78
N LYS A 184 6.19 20.02 13.88
CA LYS A 184 6.17 19.21 15.11
C LYS A 184 6.14 17.72 14.82
N GLU A 185 7.33 17.10 14.91
CA GLU A 185 7.49 15.64 14.93
C GLU A 185 6.56 15.00 15.97
N GLY A 186 5.93 13.88 15.61
CA GLY A 186 5.15 13.05 16.53
C GLY A 186 3.83 13.64 17.03
N ARG A 187 3.29 14.71 16.41
CA ARG A 187 1.96 15.22 16.78
C ARG A 187 0.82 14.58 15.99
N LEU A 188 -0.22 14.19 16.75
CA LEU A 188 -1.51 13.75 16.24
C LEU A 188 -2.47 14.93 16.19
N ALA A 189 -3.02 15.24 15.01
CA ALA A 189 -4.22 16.07 14.89
C ALA A 189 -5.44 15.15 14.73
N ARG A 190 -6.36 15.15 15.71
CA ARG A 190 -7.55 14.28 15.71
C ARG A 190 -8.77 15.01 15.16
N ARG A 191 -9.52 14.37 14.26
CA ARG A 191 -10.88 14.84 13.90
C ARG A 191 -11.80 13.71 13.43
N GLY A 192 -13.09 13.86 13.72
CA GLY A 192 -14.13 13.18 12.94
C GLY A 192 -14.17 13.75 11.53
N TRP A 193 -13.87 12.97 10.49
CA TRP A 193 -14.06 13.41 9.11
C TRP A 193 -15.54 13.26 8.77
N SER A 194 -16.34 14.32 8.96
CA SER A 194 -17.74 14.34 8.52
C SER A 194 -17.83 14.82 7.06
N GLY A 195 -17.63 13.89 6.14
CA GLY A 195 -17.80 14.15 4.71
C GLY A 195 -17.64 12.87 3.92
N ARG A 196 -18.64 12.51 3.11
CA ARG A 196 -18.60 11.33 2.25
C ARG A 196 -17.33 11.40 1.37
N LEU A 197 -16.37 10.50 1.60
CA LEU A 197 -15.13 10.41 0.80
C LEU A 197 -15.48 10.38 -0.70
N SER A 198 -16.56 9.69 -1.10
CA SER A 198 -16.93 9.55 -2.52
C SER A 198 -17.36 10.80 -3.30
N ARG A 199 -17.53 12.00 -2.69
CA ARG A 199 -17.72 13.25 -3.49
C ARG A 199 -16.44 14.05 -3.75
N GLY A 200 -15.33 13.73 -3.07
CA GLY A 200 -14.02 14.37 -3.29
C GLY A 200 -12.87 13.39 -3.50
N PHE A 201 -13.13 12.12 -3.28
CA PHE A 201 -12.21 10.98 -3.26
C PHE A 201 -12.97 9.82 -3.92
N ALA A 202 -13.34 10.01 -5.19
CA ALA A 202 -13.79 8.91 -6.04
C ALA A 202 -12.52 8.37 -6.72
N PRO A 203 -11.85 7.34 -6.19
CA PRO A 203 -10.57 6.89 -6.72
C PRO A 203 -10.68 6.36 -8.16
N CYS A 204 -11.85 5.83 -8.54
CA CYS A 204 -12.01 5.06 -9.79
C CYS A 204 -13.36 5.30 -10.50
N ARG A 205 -13.88 6.53 -10.58
CA ARG A 205 -15.05 6.83 -11.46
C ARG A 205 -14.71 7.78 -12.59
N GLY A 206 -14.51 7.21 -13.77
CA GLY A 206 -14.48 7.92 -15.05
C GLY A 206 -13.30 8.88 -15.21
N ILE A 207 -12.83 9.03 -16.45
CA ILE A 207 -12.02 10.19 -16.83
C ILE A 207 -12.94 11.41 -16.70
N SER A 208 -13.04 11.98 -15.50
CA SER A 208 -13.75 13.22 -15.25
C SER A 208 -12.73 14.26 -14.79
N SER A 209 -12.22 14.97 -15.79
CA SER A 209 -11.58 16.28 -15.77
C SER A 209 -11.64 17.05 -14.44
N THR A 210 -10.78 16.71 -13.48
CA THR A 210 -10.15 17.61 -12.49
C THR A 210 -9.06 16.82 -11.76
N PHE A 211 -7.80 17.28 -11.91
CA PHE A 211 -6.54 16.52 -12.06
C PHE A 211 -6.37 15.91 -13.45
N SER A 212 -5.28 16.30 -14.13
CA SER A 212 -4.94 15.77 -15.45
C SER A 212 -4.28 14.40 -15.27
N GLY A 213 -5.10 13.38 -15.01
CA GLY A 213 -4.64 12.00 -14.79
C GLY A 213 -4.56 11.62 -13.32
N LYS A 214 -5.32 10.60 -12.93
CA LYS A 214 -5.06 9.77 -11.74
C LYS A 214 -4.89 8.36 -12.28
N LEU A 215 -3.68 7.82 -12.27
CA LEU A 215 -3.47 6.40 -12.55
C LEU A 215 -3.65 5.64 -11.23
N CYS A 216 -4.56 4.67 -11.24
CA CYS A 216 -4.83 3.78 -10.12
C CYS A 216 -4.11 2.45 -10.34
N MET A 217 -3.30 2.03 -9.37
CA MET A 217 -2.63 0.72 -9.40
C MET A 217 -2.87 -0.06 -8.11
N MET A 218 -2.95 -1.39 -8.22
CA MET A 218 -3.09 -2.28 -7.07
C MET A 218 -1.79 -3.00 -6.79
N LYS A 219 -1.31 -2.93 -5.54
CA LYS A 219 -0.11 -3.62 -5.06
C LYS A 219 -0.43 -4.48 -3.85
N TRP A 220 0.27 -5.61 -3.76
CA TRP A 220 0.28 -6.48 -2.57
C TRP A 220 1.52 -6.19 -1.75
N ARG A 221 1.35 -5.99 -0.43
CA ARG A 221 2.47 -5.85 0.50
C ARG A 221 2.88 -7.24 0.99
N THR A 222 4.15 -7.60 0.79
CA THR A 222 4.70 -8.89 1.21
C THR A 222 5.77 -8.77 2.32
N THR A 223 6.23 -7.55 2.65
CA THR A 223 7.44 -7.33 3.48
C THR A 223 7.27 -6.30 4.60
N ARG A 224 8.13 -6.40 5.63
CA ARG A 224 8.17 -5.58 6.86
C ARG A 224 9.33 -4.61 6.70
N GLY A 225 9.15 -3.35 7.07
CA GLY A 225 10.16 -2.29 6.88
C GLY A 225 9.67 -1.12 6.03
N PRO A 226 10.58 -0.16 5.76
CA PRO A 226 10.30 1.07 5.03
C PRO A 226 9.95 0.85 3.54
N PHE A 227 9.25 1.82 2.95
CA PHE A 227 8.90 1.86 1.53
C PHE A 227 10.03 2.52 0.72
N ARG A 228 10.39 1.96 -0.43
CA ARG A 228 11.45 2.51 -1.28
C ARG A 228 10.87 3.63 -2.15
N ARG A 229 11.48 4.81 -2.14
CA ARG A 229 11.17 5.85 -3.13
C ARG A 229 11.76 5.54 -4.49
#